data_AF-A0A816GQD2-F1
#
_entry.id   AF-A0A816GQD2-F1
#
_cell.length_a   1.000
_cell.length_b   1.000
_cell.length_c   1.000
_cell.angle_alpha   90.00
_cell.angle_beta   90.00
_cell.angle_gamma   90.00
#
_symmetry.space_group_name_H-M   'P 1'
#
loop_
_entity.id
_entity.type
_entity.pdbx_description
1 polymer ?
#
loop_
_entity_poly.entity_id
_entity_poly.type
_entity_poly.pdbx_seq_one_letter_code
_entity_poly.pdbx_strand_id
1 'polypeptide(L)'
;MKIQRIFTWLYKKVSNYNLFMLEEHEYDADQIQDANILLKYQKYKTRLYVILLTVCLYILFYITLIKSESKTILIEDISYEKLNKLYSEHDKSVLCPCSTIKKSYENFVSNQIEIHPICSSIFIKSDFIDSLYFPNASSYGVWDFRTTAYSQFKVLSSLCNFSKEMILQLEFDIANVDLLTLNYILKD
;
A
#
# COMPACT_ATOMS: atom_id res chain seq x y z
N MET A 1 1.99 -42.90 -41.69
CA MET A 1 0.96 -43.33 -42.67
C MET A 1 -0.50 -43.28 -42.17
N LYS A 2 -0.82 -42.87 -40.92
CA LYS A 2 -2.20 -42.83 -40.40
C LYS A 2 -2.88 -41.44 -40.46
N ILE A 3 -2.11 -40.36 -40.39
CA ILE A 3 -2.63 -38.97 -40.34
C ILE A 3 -3.28 -38.53 -41.68
N GLN A 4 -2.69 -38.85 -42.83
CA GLN A 4 -3.29 -38.54 -44.14
C GLN A 4 -4.64 -39.22 -44.35
N ARG A 5 -4.83 -40.43 -43.83
CA ARG A 5 -6.11 -41.17 -43.89
C ARG A 5 -7.19 -40.53 -43.01
N ILE A 6 -6.81 -40.03 -41.83
CA ILE A 6 -7.72 -39.33 -40.93
C ILE A 6 -8.16 -37.99 -41.54
N PHE A 7 -7.22 -37.24 -42.12
CA PHE A 7 -7.54 -35.98 -42.82
C PHE A 7 -8.47 -36.18 -44.01
N THR A 8 -8.22 -37.19 -44.85
CA THR A 8 -9.09 -37.47 -46.00
C THR A 8 -10.48 -37.97 -45.57
N TRP A 9 -10.56 -38.76 -44.50
CA TRP A 9 -11.84 -39.20 -43.93
C TRP A 9 -12.65 -38.04 -43.35
N LEU A 10 -12.00 -37.17 -42.55
CA LEU A 10 -12.62 -35.96 -42.01
C LEU A 10 -13.05 -35.01 -43.12
N TYR A 11 -12.19 -34.76 -44.11
CA TYR A 11 -12.48 -33.89 -45.25
C TYR A 11 -13.72 -34.38 -46.02
N LYS A 12 -13.80 -35.69 -46.30
CA LYS A 12 -14.95 -36.28 -47.01
C LYS A 12 -16.24 -36.19 -46.20
N LYS A 13 -16.15 -36.32 -44.87
CA LYS A 13 -17.32 -36.25 -43.98
C LYS A 13 -17.81 -34.80 -43.81
N VAL A 14 -16.89 -33.84 -43.70
CA VAL A 14 -17.19 -32.40 -43.61
C VAL A 14 -17.65 -31.83 -44.96
N SER A 15 -17.11 -32.31 -46.09
CA SER A 15 -17.51 -31.81 -47.42
C SER A 15 -18.97 -32.14 -47.79
N ASN A 16 -19.52 -33.19 -47.17
CA ASN A 16 -20.89 -33.65 -47.37
C ASN A 16 -21.85 -33.12 -46.30
N TYR A 17 -21.36 -32.36 -45.32
CA TYR A 17 -22.19 -31.79 -44.27
C TYR A 17 -22.97 -30.58 -44.80
N ASN A 18 -24.27 -30.56 -44.52
CA ASN A 18 -25.15 -29.43 -44.81
C ASN A 18 -25.92 -29.12 -43.53
N LEU A 19 -25.46 -28.11 -42.79
CA LEU A 19 -25.99 -27.78 -41.46
C LEU A 19 -27.32 -27.03 -41.56
N PHE A 20 -27.53 -26.30 -42.66
CA PHE A 20 -28.74 -25.54 -42.93
C PHE A 20 -29.56 -26.25 -44.01
N MET A 21 -30.25 -27.32 -43.60
CA MET A 21 -31.24 -28.00 -44.44
C MET A 21 -32.60 -27.31 -44.23
N LEU A 22 -33.20 -26.78 -45.30
CA LEU A 22 -34.58 -26.30 -45.27
C LEU A 22 -35.52 -27.51 -45.33
N GLU A 23 -36.59 -27.53 -44.53
CA GLU A 23 -37.63 -28.57 -44.61
C GLU A 23 -38.32 -28.53 -45.99
N GLU A 24 -38.47 -29.71 -46.60
CA GLU A 24 -38.90 -29.93 -48.00
C GLU A 24 -40.38 -29.63 -48.30
N HIS A 25 -41.14 -29.02 -47.38
CA HIS A 25 -42.58 -28.88 -47.52
C HIS A 25 -43.02 -27.60 -48.25
N GLU A 26 -42.53 -27.32 -49.47
CA GLU A 26 -43.21 -26.38 -50.39
C GLU A 26 -42.69 -26.37 -51.85
N TYR A 27 -42.55 -27.50 -52.56
CA TYR A 27 -42.24 -27.42 -54.01
C TYR A 27 -42.93 -28.49 -54.87
N ASP A 28 -43.72 -28.03 -55.85
CA ASP A 28 -44.34 -28.82 -56.92
C ASP A 28 -43.31 -29.25 -57.98
N ALA A 29 -43.56 -30.39 -58.64
CA ALA A 29 -42.61 -31.22 -59.39
C ALA A 29 -41.94 -30.60 -60.64
N ASP A 30 -42.21 -29.34 -61.00
CA ASP A 30 -41.66 -28.68 -62.19
C ASP A 30 -40.32 -27.93 -61.96
N GLN A 31 -39.81 -27.90 -60.71
CA GLN A 31 -38.65 -27.08 -60.29
C GLN A 31 -37.36 -27.86 -59.94
N ILE A 32 -37.00 -28.89 -60.71
CA ILE A 32 -35.75 -29.66 -60.49
C ILE A 32 -34.50 -28.76 -60.60
N GLN A 33 -34.56 -27.70 -61.41
CA GLN A 33 -33.44 -26.77 -61.60
C GLN A 33 -33.24 -25.84 -60.39
N ASP A 34 -34.33 -25.42 -59.73
CA ASP A 34 -34.29 -24.53 -58.57
C ASP A 34 -33.82 -25.28 -57.31
N ALA A 35 -34.21 -26.55 -57.15
CA ALA A 35 -33.74 -27.41 -56.06
C ALA A 35 -32.20 -27.57 -56.05
N ASN A 36 -31.58 -27.70 -57.23
CA ASN A 36 -30.13 -27.81 -57.36
C ASN A 36 -29.39 -26.50 -57.01
N ILE A 37 -29.99 -25.34 -57.31
CA ILE A 37 -29.47 -24.03 -56.94
C ILE A 37 -29.57 -23.84 -55.42
N LEU A 38 -30.70 -24.23 -54.82
CA LEU A 38 -30.92 -24.17 -53.38
C LEU A 38 -29.90 -25.02 -52.60
N LEU A 39 -29.66 -26.26 -53.05
CA LEU A 39 -28.68 -27.17 -52.45
C LEU A 39 -27.24 -26.62 -52.51
N LYS A 40 -26.88 -25.95 -53.61
CA LYS A 40 -25.56 -25.28 -53.72
C LYS A 40 -25.45 -24.13 -52.73
N TYR A 41 -26.51 -23.34 -52.58
CA TYR A 41 -26.55 -22.21 -51.66
C TYR A 41 -26.49 -22.65 -50.19
N GLN A 42 -27.22 -23.71 -49.82
CA GLN A 42 -27.16 -24.30 -48.47
C GLN A 42 -25.76 -24.82 -48.13
N LYS A 43 -25.11 -25.53 -49.06
CA LYS A 43 -23.72 -25.99 -48.90
C LYS A 43 -22.74 -24.82 -48.76
N TYR A 44 -22.93 -23.74 -49.52
CA TYR A 44 -22.10 -22.54 -49.42
C TYR A 44 -22.24 -21.86 -48.05
N LYS A 45 -23.48 -21.66 -47.56
CA LYS A 45 -23.75 -21.11 -46.23
C LYS A 45 -23.13 -21.95 -45.12
N THR A 46 -23.28 -23.27 -45.20
CA THR A 46 -22.68 -24.19 -44.23
C THR A 46 -21.16 -24.07 -44.20
N ARG A 47 -20.51 -24.02 -45.38
CA ARG A 47 -19.04 -23.85 -45.47
C ARG A 47 -18.57 -22.53 -44.91
N LEU A 48 -19.25 -21.43 -45.27
CA LEU A 48 -18.94 -20.10 -44.76
C LEU A 48 -19.07 -20.05 -43.23
N TYR A 49 -20.13 -20.64 -42.68
CA TYR A 49 -20.36 -20.73 -41.24
C TYR A 49 -19.26 -21.53 -40.52
N VAL A 50 -18.89 -22.70 -41.03
CA VAL A 50 -17.82 -23.54 -40.42
C VAL A 50 -16.47 -22.83 -40.45
N ILE A 51 -16.15 -22.10 -41.53
CA ILE A 51 -14.93 -21.28 -41.62
C ILE A 51 -14.97 -20.15 -40.58
N LEU A 52 -16.07 -19.42 -40.48
CA LEU A 52 -16.25 -18.37 -39.47
C LEU A 52 -16.14 -18.89 -38.04
N LEU A 53 -16.80 -20.02 -37.75
CA LEU A 53 -16.76 -20.66 -36.44
C LEU A 53 -15.33 -21.08 -36.06
N THR A 54 -14.61 -21.70 -36.99
CA THR A 54 -13.22 -22.12 -36.75
C THR A 54 -12.29 -20.92 -36.54
N VAL A 55 -12.47 -19.83 -37.28
CA VAL A 55 -11.73 -18.57 -37.05
C VAL A 55 -12.04 -17.99 -35.66
N CYS A 56 -13.31 -17.92 -35.26
CA CYS A 56 -13.70 -17.43 -33.92
C CYS A 56 -13.10 -18.27 -32.80
N LEU A 57 -13.17 -19.61 -32.91
CA LEU A 57 -12.57 -20.51 -31.93
C LEU A 57 -11.05 -20.36 -31.87
N TYR A 58 -10.39 -20.16 -33.01
CA TYR A 58 -8.95 -19.91 -33.08
C TYR A 58 -8.56 -18.61 -32.36
N ILE A 59 -9.30 -17.52 -32.58
CA ILE A 59 -9.08 -16.24 -31.90
C ILE A 59 -9.26 -16.40 -30.38
N LEU A 60 -10.33 -17.05 -29.94
CA LEU A 60 -10.58 -17.30 -28.51
C LEU A 60 -9.47 -18.14 -27.86
N PHE A 61 -8.98 -19.15 -28.56
CA PHE A 61 -7.86 -19.97 -28.11
C PHE A 61 -6.57 -19.16 -27.94
N TYR A 62 -6.25 -18.28 -28.88
CA TYR A 62 -5.07 -17.42 -28.76
C TYR A 62 -5.19 -16.41 -27.62
N ILE A 63 -6.34 -15.77 -27.46
CA ILE A 63 -6.58 -14.82 -26.36
C ILE A 63 -6.43 -15.51 -25.00
N THR A 64 -6.92 -16.75 -24.87
CA THR A 64 -6.81 -17.51 -23.62
C THR A 64 -5.38 -17.95 -23.32
N LEU A 65 -4.57 -18.28 -24.35
CA LEU A 65 -3.15 -18.60 -24.18
C LEU A 65 -2.28 -17.41 -23.78
N ILE A 66 -2.63 -16.20 -24.22
CA ILE A 66 -1.82 -14.98 -23.99
C ILE A 66 -2.05 -14.40 -22.58
N LYS A 67 -3.00 -14.92 -21.80
CA LYS A 67 -3.21 -14.47 -20.41
C LYS A 67 -1.96 -14.74 -19.56
N SER A 68 -1.18 -13.70 -19.33
CA SER A 68 -0.08 -13.66 -18.39
C SER A 68 -0.61 -13.57 -16.97
N GLU A 69 -0.20 -14.47 -16.09
CA GLU A 69 -0.45 -14.35 -14.65
C GLU A 69 0.53 -13.35 -14.04
N SER A 70 0.02 -12.24 -13.51
CA SER A 70 0.84 -11.33 -12.71
C SER A 70 1.05 -11.92 -11.32
N LYS A 71 2.31 -12.12 -10.93
CA LYS A 71 2.66 -12.53 -9.56
C LYS A 71 2.93 -11.30 -8.71
N THR A 72 2.20 -11.19 -7.60
CA THR A 72 2.47 -10.19 -6.57
C THR A 72 3.56 -10.74 -5.64
N ILE A 73 4.64 -9.98 -5.46
CA ILE A 73 5.72 -10.31 -4.53
C ILE A 73 5.60 -9.38 -3.33
N LEU A 74 5.53 -9.96 -2.13
CA LEU A 74 5.58 -9.21 -0.87
C LEU A 74 7.04 -9.05 -0.43
N ILE A 75 7.43 -7.82 -0.11
CA ILE A 75 8.76 -7.48 0.41
C ILE A 75 8.54 -6.81 1.75
N GLU A 76 8.95 -7.48 2.83
CA GLU A 76 8.93 -6.95 4.19
C GLU A 76 10.25 -6.25 4.51
N ASP A 77 10.23 -5.23 5.37
CA ASP A 77 11.39 -4.43 5.79
C ASP A 77 12.29 -3.94 4.65
N ILE A 78 11.72 -3.10 3.79
CA ILE A 78 12.46 -2.48 2.70
C ILE A 78 13.27 -1.27 3.16
N SER A 79 14.53 -1.17 2.73
CA SER A 79 15.33 0.05 2.93
C SER A 79 14.84 1.18 2.02
N TYR A 80 15.04 2.43 2.45
CA TYR A 80 14.66 3.61 1.67
C TYR A 80 15.31 3.62 0.27
N GLU A 81 16.58 3.23 0.16
CA GLU A 81 17.28 3.18 -1.13
C GLU A 81 16.68 2.14 -2.09
N LYS A 82 16.33 0.97 -1.56
CA LYS A 82 15.72 -0.11 -2.36
C LYS A 82 14.30 0.24 -2.77
N LEU A 83 13.56 0.97 -1.92
CA LEU A 83 12.25 1.51 -2.25
C LEU A 83 12.32 2.52 -3.39
N ASN A 84 13.23 3.49 -3.32
CA ASN A 84 13.41 4.48 -4.39
C ASN A 84 13.76 3.82 -5.73
N LYS A 85 14.58 2.77 -5.71
CA LYS A 85 14.92 2.01 -6.90
C LYS A 85 13.71 1.27 -7.49
N LEU A 86 12.86 0.69 -6.65
CA LEU A 86 11.64 0.03 -7.13
C LEU A 86 10.63 1.02 -7.69
N TYR A 87 10.49 2.20 -7.09
CA TYR A 87 9.65 3.27 -7.64
C TYR A 87 10.17 3.75 -9.00
N SER A 88 11.48 3.90 -9.19
CA SER A 88 12.03 4.31 -10.48
C SER A 88 11.88 3.25 -11.58
N GLU A 89 11.96 1.96 -11.23
CA GLU A 89 11.87 0.85 -12.19
C GLU A 89 10.42 0.42 -12.49
N HIS A 90 9.51 0.59 -11.52
CA HIS A 90 8.17 -0.04 -11.52
C HIS A 90 7.05 0.87 -11.02
N ASP A 91 7.19 2.19 -11.19
CA ASP A 91 6.37 3.31 -10.68
C ASP A 91 4.85 3.04 -10.49
N LYS A 92 4.21 2.37 -11.45
CA LYS A 92 2.74 2.11 -11.42
C LYS A 92 2.31 0.81 -10.74
N SER A 93 3.23 -0.10 -10.47
CA SER A 93 2.97 -1.44 -9.93
C SER A 93 3.41 -1.61 -8.47
N VAL A 94 4.11 -0.61 -7.90
CA VAL A 94 4.53 -0.63 -6.50
C VAL A 94 3.39 -0.10 -5.62
N LEU A 95 2.82 -0.98 -4.81
CA LEU A 95 1.85 -0.63 -3.77
C LEU A 95 2.54 -0.74 -2.41
N CYS A 96 2.52 0.34 -1.63
CA CYS A 96 3.01 0.36 -0.24
C CYS A 96 1.82 0.47 0.72
N PRO A 97 1.15 -0.64 1.06
CA PRO A 97 0.17 -0.62 2.13
C PRO A 97 0.88 -0.42 3.47
N CYS A 98 0.34 0.44 4.33
CA CYS A 98 0.81 0.56 5.69
C CYS A 98 0.49 -0.74 6.45
N SER A 99 1.47 -1.34 7.12
CA SER A 99 1.27 -2.53 7.97
C SER A 99 0.37 -2.25 9.16
N THR A 100 0.44 -1.03 9.68
CA THR A 100 -0.40 -0.54 10.79
C THR A 100 -0.87 0.87 10.49
N ILE A 101 -2.16 1.14 10.73
CA ILE A 101 -2.80 2.45 10.52
C ILE A 101 -2.36 3.46 11.59
N LYS A 102 -1.89 2.96 12.72
CA LYS A 102 -1.60 3.71 13.93
C LYS A 102 -0.34 3.15 14.56
N LYS A 103 0.62 4.02 14.89
CA LYS A 103 1.82 3.66 15.62
C LYS A 103 2.00 4.66 16.76
N SER A 104 2.25 4.15 17.97
CA SER A 104 2.57 5.01 19.12
C SER A 104 3.87 5.77 18.84
N TYR A 105 3.91 7.04 19.24
CA TYR A 105 5.06 7.93 19.06
C TYR A 105 6.35 7.35 19.66
N GLU A 106 6.25 6.67 20.81
CA GLU A 106 7.39 6.04 21.52
C GLU A 106 8.15 5.04 20.62
N ASN A 107 7.43 4.33 19.74
CA ASN A 107 8.03 3.36 18.82
C ASN A 107 8.68 3.98 17.58
N PHE A 108 8.57 5.30 17.40
CA PHE A 108 9.11 6.02 16.25
C PHE A 108 10.23 6.98 16.65
N VAL A 109 10.15 7.62 17.82
CA VAL A 109 11.12 8.61 18.27
C VAL A 109 11.67 8.21 19.64
N SER A 110 13.00 8.05 19.70
CA SER A 110 13.73 7.88 20.95
C SER A 110 14.29 9.24 21.39
N ASN A 111 13.56 9.95 22.26
CA ASN A 111 14.04 11.20 22.84
C ASN A 111 14.85 10.92 24.10
N GLN A 112 16.11 11.40 24.16
CA GLN A 112 16.90 11.42 25.39
C GLN A 112 16.86 12.85 25.96
N ILE A 113 16.12 13.03 27.05
CA ILE A 113 16.00 14.35 27.68
C ILE A 113 17.09 14.50 28.74
N GLU A 114 17.99 15.45 28.53
CA GLU A 114 19.06 15.78 29.47
C GLU A 114 18.73 17.08 30.21
N ILE A 115 18.69 17.00 31.55
CA ILE A 115 18.51 18.18 32.40
C ILE A 115 19.88 18.84 32.62
N HIS A 116 19.89 20.17 32.71
CA HIS A 116 21.11 20.92 32.97
C HIS A 116 21.83 20.43 34.25
N PRO A 117 23.15 20.17 34.22
CA PRO A 117 23.89 19.58 35.35
C PRO A 117 23.75 20.30 36.69
N ILE A 118 23.46 21.62 36.66
CA ILE A 118 23.23 22.42 37.87
C ILE A 118 22.04 21.90 38.69
N CYS A 119 21.03 21.32 38.05
CA CYS A 119 19.85 20.73 38.69
C CYS A 119 20.10 19.34 39.27
N SER A 120 21.33 18.84 39.18
CA SER A 120 21.83 17.64 39.87
C SER A 120 23.01 17.98 40.80
N SER A 121 23.36 19.26 40.92
CA SER A 121 24.49 19.72 41.70
C SER A 121 24.12 19.97 43.16
N ILE A 122 25.12 20.30 43.99
CA ILE A 122 24.92 20.69 45.38
C ILE A 122 24.11 21.97 45.55
N PHE A 123 24.09 22.84 44.52
CA PHE A 123 23.50 24.18 44.61
C PHE A 123 21.99 24.21 44.81
N ILE A 124 21.31 23.10 44.49
CA ILE A 124 19.87 22.96 44.66
C ILE A 124 19.49 22.15 45.90
N LYS A 125 20.47 21.63 46.66
CA LYS A 125 20.19 20.83 47.86
C LYS A 125 19.78 21.75 49.01
N SER A 126 18.80 21.31 49.81
CA SER A 126 18.34 22.04 51.01
C SER A 126 19.49 22.40 51.92
N ASP A 127 20.40 21.46 52.19
CA ASP A 127 21.51 21.66 53.13
C ASP A 127 22.45 22.81 52.68
N PHE A 128 22.70 22.92 51.37
CA PHE A 128 23.49 24.02 50.82
C PHE A 128 22.72 25.34 50.91
N ILE A 129 21.45 25.35 50.51
CA ILE A 129 20.62 26.56 50.54
C ILE A 129 20.46 27.07 51.97
N ASP A 130 20.17 26.19 52.92
CA ASP A 130 19.98 26.54 54.33
C ASP A 130 21.28 27.03 54.96
N SER A 131 22.45 26.53 54.53
CA SER A 131 23.75 27.06 54.96
C SER A 131 24.01 28.50 54.56
N LEU A 132 23.30 29.00 53.52
CA LEU A 132 23.37 30.38 53.06
C LEU A 132 22.41 31.31 53.82
N TYR A 133 21.58 30.77 54.72
CA TYR A 133 20.71 31.59 55.54
C TYR A 133 21.54 32.43 56.52
N PHE A 134 21.41 33.75 56.40
CA PHE A 134 22.15 34.69 57.23
C PHE A 134 21.20 35.56 58.07
N PRO A 135 21.17 35.42 59.41
CA PRO A 135 20.34 36.25 60.26
C PRO A 135 20.82 37.71 60.21
N ASN A 136 19.89 38.66 60.27
CA ASN A 136 20.16 40.11 60.13
C ASN A 136 20.80 40.51 58.79
N ALA A 137 20.47 39.79 57.70
CA ALA A 137 20.87 40.19 56.34
C ALA A 137 20.49 41.64 55.99
N SER A 138 19.41 42.18 56.56
CA SER A 138 18.97 43.57 56.37
C SER A 138 19.95 44.63 56.90
N SER A 139 20.90 44.24 57.76
CA SER A 139 21.96 45.14 58.25
C SER A 139 23.10 45.33 57.24
N TYR A 140 23.09 44.59 56.13
CA TYR A 140 24.09 44.64 55.07
C TYR A 140 23.49 45.27 53.80
N GLY A 141 24.35 45.82 52.95
CA GLY A 141 23.91 46.37 51.66
C GLY A 141 23.36 45.29 50.73
N VAL A 142 22.41 45.65 49.87
CA VAL A 142 21.75 44.73 48.90
C VAL A 142 22.73 44.07 47.91
N TRP A 143 23.93 44.63 47.74
CA TRP A 143 24.99 44.09 46.89
C TRP A 143 25.83 43.02 47.59
N ASP A 144 25.67 42.85 48.90
CA ASP A 144 26.34 41.78 49.63
C ASP A 144 25.69 40.44 49.28
N PHE A 145 26.49 39.52 48.73
CA PHE A 145 26.04 38.18 48.33
C PHE A 145 25.25 37.48 49.44
N ARG A 146 25.63 37.65 50.71
CA ARG A 146 24.97 37.00 51.85
C ARG A 146 23.50 37.42 52.02
N THR A 147 23.13 38.57 51.47
CA THR A 147 21.74 39.09 51.53
C THR A 147 20.83 38.47 50.48
N THR A 148 21.38 38.00 49.36
CA THR A 148 20.62 37.52 48.20
C THR A 148 20.87 36.05 47.84
N ALA A 149 21.95 35.45 48.33
CA ALA A 149 22.34 34.08 48.01
C ALA A 149 21.24 33.06 48.34
N TYR A 150 20.70 33.10 49.56
CA TYR A 150 19.64 32.19 50.00
C TYR A 150 18.43 32.22 49.04
N SER A 151 17.93 33.42 48.69
CA SER A 151 16.78 33.55 47.82
C SER A 151 17.08 33.15 46.37
N GLN A 152 18.26 33.49 45.85
CA GLN A 152 18.68 33.12 44.49
C GLN A 152 18.79 31.60 44.32
N PHE A 153 19.48 30.90 45.22
CA PHE A 153 19.63 29.45 45.13
C PHE A 153 18.31 28.71 45.44
N LYS A 154 17.44 29.28 46.28
CA LYS A 154 16.07 28.78 46.46
C LYS A 154 15.24 28.88 45.17
N VAL A 155 15.31 30.00 44.46
CA VAL A 155 14.66 30.15 43.15
C VAL A 155 15.24 29.16 42.14
N LEU A 156 16.57 29.00 42.09
CA LEU A 156 17.22 28.02 41.22
C LEU A 156 16.71 26.60 41.49
N SER A 157 16.60 26.19 42.76
CA SER A 157 16.04 24.90 43.13
C SER A 157 14.59 24.74 42.65
N SER A 158 13.76 25.76 42.83
CA SER A 158 12.36 25.73 42.37
C SER A 158 12.28 25.61 40.85
N LEU A 159 13.09 26.37 40.11
CA LEU A 159 13.16 26.29 38.65
C LEU A 159 13.58 24.90 38.18
N CYS A 160 14.61 24.32 38.79
CA CYS A 160 15.06 22.97 38.48
C CYS A 160 13.98 21.91 38.74
N ASN A 161 13.22 22.03 39.82
CA ASN A 161 12.11 21.11 40.11
C ASN A 161 10.97 21.30 39.11
N PHE A 162 10.59 22.54 38.82
CA PHE A 162 9.57 22.85 37.83
C PHE A 162 9.93 22.30 36.44
N SER A 163 11.18 22.49 35.98
CA SER A 163 11.63 21.94 34.71
C SER A 163 11.58 20.41 34.68
N LYS A 164 11.93 19.73 35.78
CA LYS A 164 11.84 18.27 35.89
C LYS A 164 10.40 17.79 35.76
N GLU A 165 9.48 18.42 36.48
CA GLU A 165 8.06 18.08 36.43
C GLU A 165 7.49 18.29 35.03
N MET A 166 7.81 19.42 34.40
CA MET A 166 7.36 19.71 33.03
C MET A 166 7.87 18.69 32.03
N ILE A 167 9.13 18.27 32.14
CA ILE A 167 9.72 17.23 31.29
C ILE A 167 8.98 15.90 31.45
N LEU A 168 8.77 15.45 32.69
CA LEU A 168 8.06 14.20 32.98
C LEU A 168 6.62 14.23 32.45
N GLN A 169 5.96 15.38 32.56
CA GLN A 169 4.62 15.56 32.03
C GLN A 169 4.59 15.51 30.50
N LEU A 170 5.52 16.21 29.83
CA LEU A 170 5.64 16.19 28.38
C LEU A 170 5.96 14.79 27.85
N GLU A 171 6.82 14.05 28.53
CA GLU A 171 7.15 12.66 28.17
C GLU A 171 5.90 11.77 28.23
N PHE A 172 5.11 11.88 29.30
CA PHE A 172 3.84 11.17 29.43
C PHE A 172 2.83 11.58 28.35
N ASP A 173 2.67 12.88 28.10
CA ASP A 173 1.72 13.39 27.11
C ASP A 173 2.09 12.91 25.70
N ILE A 174 3.37 13.01 25.32
CA ILE A 174 3.88 12.61 24.01
C ILE A 174 3.78 11.09 23.80
N ALA A 175 4.10 10.27 24.81
CA ALA A 175 3.99 8.82 24.71
C ALA A 175 2.54 8.36 24.42
N ASN A 176 1.56 9.13 24.90
CA ASN A 176 0.13 8.89 24.67
C ASN A 176 -0.40 9.51 23.35
N VAL A 177 0.44 10.20 22.58
CA VAL A 177 0.06 10.68 21.25
C VAL A 177 0.15 9.56 20.23
N ASP A 178 -0.97 9.32 19.58
CA ASP A 178 -1.08 8.40 18.48
C ASP A 178 -0.89 9.11 17.14
N LEU A 179 0.11 8.71 16.37
CA LEU A 179 0.34 9.24 15.03
C LEU A 179 -0.51 8.47 14.01
N LEU A 180 -1.40 9.19 13.33
CA LEU A 180 -2.22 8.68 12.24
C LEU A 180 -1.57 9.00 10.89
N THR A 181 -1.61 8.04 9.96
CA THR A 181 -1.10 8.25 8.60
C THR A 181 -2.03 9.11 7.76
N LEU A 182 -1.49 10.15 7.10
CA LEU A 182 -2.20 11.10 6.22
C LEU A 182 -3.03 10.45 5.09
N ASN A 183 -2.66 9.24 4.64
CA ASN A 183 -3.40 8.49 3.62
C ASN A 183 -4.84 8.14 4.03
N TYR A 184 -5.18 8.19 5.32
CA TYR A 184 -6.54 8.00 5.80
C TYR A 184 -7.38 9.30 5.73
N ILE A 185 -6.75 10.46 5.90
CA ILE A 185 -7.45 11.76 5.95
C ILE A 185 -7.82 12.26 4.54
N LEU A 186 -7.06 11.89 3.52
CA LEU A 186 -7.26 12.34 2.13
C LEU A 186 -8.17 11.43 1.29
N LYS A 187 -8.84 10.46 1.92
CA LYS A 187 -9.72 9.50 1.23
C LYS A 187 -11.21 9.81 1.40
N ASP A 188 -11.56 10.85 2.16
CA ASP A 188 -12.89 11.46 2.25
C ASP A 188 -12.93 12.77 1.45
#